data_AF-E7DQ55-F1
#
_entry.id   AF-E7DQ55-F1
#
_cell.length_a   1.000
_cell.length_b   1.000
_cell.length_c   1.000
_cell.angle_alpha   90.00
_cell.angle_beta   90.00
_cell.angle_gamma   90.00
#
_symmetry.space_group_name_H-M   'P 1'
#
loop_
_entity.id
_entity.type
_entity.pdbx_description
1 polymer ?
#
loop_
_entity_poly.entity_id
_entity_poly.type
_entity_poly.pdbx_seq_one_letter_code
_entity_poly.pdbx_strand_id
1 'polypeptide(L)'
;MELDSERVVQTIELQHGLLAERVRGIFSFSYLTFQEYLTARKIVASYNLQALEQPLERLVTHITEPRWREIFLLTVAMLRSADFLVLLMKQEVEALAAQDPYLQKFLTCPSQKSLAAPEPAAIRAFYLALARTPHLTPYFALACIFAQDIFLDAALDNLVMECKSNFADVYGCNEVKNCDRQASKHSVSLAL
;
A
#
# COMPACT_ATOMS: atom_id res chain seq x y z
N MET A 1 15.64 -26.48 31.37
CA MET A 1 15.64 -25.44 30.31
C MET A 1 14.93 -24.16 30.75
N GLU A 2 13.87 -24.20 31.58
CA GLU A 2 13.15 -22.98 32.04
C GLU A 2 14.00 -21.95 32.82
N LEU A 3 14.94 -22.41 33.67
CA LEU A 3 15.83 -21.53 34.43
C LEU A 3 16.74 -20.67 33.55
N ASP A 4 16.98 -21.08 32.29
CA ASP A 4 17.83 -20.32 31.37
C ASP A 4 17.01 -19.28 30.60
N SER A 5 15.76 -19.59 30.24
CA SER A 5 14.86 -18.63 29.58
C SER A 5 14.48 -17.47 30.50
N GLU A 6 14.21 -17.73 31.80
CA GLU A 6 13.92 -16.65 32.76
C GLU A 6 15.11 -15.72 32.95
N ARG A 7 16.33 -16.29 33.05
CA ARG A 7 17.56 -15.50 33.16
C ARG A 7 17.82 -14.65 31.93
N VAL A 8 17.51 -15.15 30.73
CA VAL A 8 17.62 -14.38 29.48
C VAL A 8 16.64 -13.19 29.50
N VAL A 9 15.37 -13.41 29.87
CA VAL A 9 14.37 -12.33 29.93
C VAL A 9 14.76 -11.27 30.97
N GLN A 10 15.17 -11.69 32.17
CA GLN A 10 15.66 -10.78 33.22
C GLN A 10 16.89 -9.98 32.76
N THR A 11 17.79 -10.59 31.99
CA THR A 11 18.97 -9.89 31.45
C THR A 11 18.56 -8.85 30.41
N ILE A 12 17.60 -9.16 29.53
CA ILE A 12 17.08 -8.23 28.51
C ILE A 12 16.36 -7.03 29.15
N GLU A 13 15.62 -7.27 30.23
CA GLU A 13 14.97 -6.23 31.03
C GLU A 13 16.00 -5.30 31.69
N LEU A 14 16.95 -5.87 32.45
CA LEU A 14 17.91 -5.11 33.25
C LEU A 14 18.94 -4.34 32.41
N GLN A 15 19.36 -4.86 31.25
CA GLN A 15 20.48 -4.30 30.48
C GLN A 15 20.06 -3.46 29.28
N HIS A 16 18.91 -3.74 28.66
CA HIS A 16 18.57 -3.17 27.37
C HIS A 16 17.26 -2.38 27.36
N GLY A 17 16.45 -2.47 28.43
CA GLY A 17 15.14 -1.83 28.49
C GLY A 17 14.21 -2.24 27.34
N LEU A 18 14.50 -3.36 26.66
CA LEU A 18 13.83 -3.79 25.45
C LEU A 18 12.51 -4.51 25.77
N LEU A 19 12.48 -5.21 26.91
CA LEU A 19 11.29 -5.77 27.54
C LEU A 19 11.06 -5.06 28.87
N ALA A 20 9.79 -4.84 29.20
CA ALA A 20 9.34 -4.32 30.49
C ALA A 20 8.27 -5.24 31.06
N GLU A 21 8.41 -5.59 32.35
CA GLU A 21 7.35 -6.25 33.10
C GLU A 21 6.15 -5.30 33.28
N ARG A 22 4.95 -5.76 32.90
CA ARG A 22 3.70 -4.97 33.02
C ARG A 22 2.90 -5.37 34.25
N VAL A 23 2.86 -6.68 34.50
CA VAL A 23 2.35 -7.32 35.72
C VAL A 23 3.18 -8.57 35.95
N ARG A 24 3.14 -9.12 37.17
CA ARG A 24 4.00 -10.23 37.58
C ARG A 24 3.99 -11.38 36.56
N GLY A 25 5.14 -11.63 35.92
CA GLY A 25 5.32 -12.68 34.92
C GLY A 25 4.80 -12.37 33.52
N ILE A 26 4.32 -11.15 33.26
CA ILE A 26 3.86 -10.69 31.94
C ILE A 26 4.77 -9.56 31.45
N PHE A 27 5.46 -9.84 30.35
CA PHE A 27 6.40 -8.92 29.71
C PHE A 27 5.82 -8.38 28.41
N SER A 28 6.22 -7.16 28.06
CA SER A 28 5.93 -6.54 26.77
C SER A 28 7.16 -5.82 26.25
N PHE A 29 7.23 -5.61 24.94
CA PHE A 29 8.24 -4.71 24.39
C PHE A 29 8.03 -3.28 24.89
N SER A 30 9.11 -2.63 25.28
CA SER A 30 9.07 -1.24 25.74
C SER A 30 8.85 -0.26 24.58
N TYR A 31 9.25 -0.63 23.37
CA TYR A 31 9.14 0.20 22.17
C TYR A 31 8.49 -0.58 21.02
N LEU A 32 7.53 0.07 20.37
CA LEU A 32 6.81 -0.46 19.22
C LEU A 32 7.75 -0.81 18.06
N THR A 33 8.76 0.03 17.81
CA THR A 33 9.73 -0.17 16.72
C THR A 33 10.51 -1.48 16.84
N PHE A 34 10.86 -1.90 18.06
CA PHE A 34 11.50 -3.20 18.27
C PHE A 34 10.52 -4.34 18.01
N GLN A 35 9.26 -4.21 18.43
CA GLN A 35 8.25 -5.21 18.15
C GLN A 35 8.03 -5.38 16.64
N GLU A 36 7.91 -4.28 15.90
CA GLU A 36 7.74 -4.28 14.44
C GLU A 36 8.93 -4.94 13.75
N TYR A 37 10.16 -4.53 14.11
CA TYR A 37 11.39 -5.10 13.58
C TYR A 37 11.55 -6.58 13.89
N LEU A 38 11.35 -6.99 15.15
CA LEU A 38 11.49 -8.39 15.55
C LEU A 38 10.42 -9.28 14.92
N THR A 39 9.21 -8.75 14.72
CA THR A 39 8.15 -9.44 13.98
C THR A 39 8.57 -9.67 12.53
N ALA A 40 8.99 -8.62 11.82
CA ALA A 40 9.46 -8.72 10.44
C ALA A 40 10.68 -9.67 10.32
N ARG A 41 11.64 -9.54 11.23
CA ARG A 41 12.80 -10.45 11.33
C ARG A 41 12.39 -11.90 11.53
N LYS A 42 11.38 -12.16 12.36
CA LYS A 42 10.89 -13.51 12.62
C LYS A 42 10.21 -14.13 11.41
N ILE A 43 9.47 -13.31 10.64
CA ILE A 43 8.86 -13.73 9.37
C ILE A 43 9.95 -14.16 8.37
N VAL A 44 11.01 -13.36 8.22
CA VAL A 44 12.08 -13.60 7.22
C VAL A 44 13.16 -14.59 7.70
N ALA A 45 13.15 -14.98 8.98
CA ALA A 45 14.18 -15.86 9.56
C ALA A 45 14.26 -17.26 8.95
N SER A 46 13.27 -17.67 8.15
CA SER A 46 13.28 -18.95 7.44
C SER A 46 14.31 -18.95 6.30
N TYR A 47 15.26 -19.88 6.35
CA TYR A 47 16.27 -20.07 5.29
C TYR A 47 15.76 -20.85 4.07
N ASN A 48 14.58 -21.47 4.19
CA ASN A 48 13.91 -22.19 3.11
C ASN A 48 12.76 -21.32 2.56
N LEU A 49 12.77 -21.07 1.25
CA LEU A 49 11.73 -20.32 0.54
C LEU A 49 10.34 -20.93 0.71
N GLN A 50 10.23 -22.26 0.71
CA GLN A 50 8.94 -22.93 0.90
C GLN A 50 8.41 -22.78 2.34
N ALA A 51 9.32 -22.68 3.31
CA ALA A 51 8.96 -22.38 4.70
C ALA A 51 8.63 -20.90 4.95
N LEU A 52 8.86 -20.04 3.94
CA LEU A 52 8.58 -18.61 3.98
C LEU A 52 7.18 -18.29 3.41
N GLU A 53 6.59 -19.19 2.62
CA GLU A 53 5.24 -19.02 2.05
C GLU A 53 4.19 -18.83 3.15
N GLN A 54 4.11 -19.74 4.11
CA GLN A 54 3.13 -19.70 5.20
C GLN A 54 3.21 -18.45 6.10
N PRO A 55 4.41 -17.97 6.50
CA PRO A 55 4.56 -16.67 7.15
C PRO A 55 4.07 -15.48 6.31
N LEU A 56 4.34 -15.46 5.00
CA LEU A 56 3.95 -14.36 4.13
C LEU A 56 2.45 -14.37 3.83
N GLU A 57 1.84 -15.54 3.64
CA GLU A 57 0.38 -15.71 3.54
C GLU A 57 -0.31 -15.15 4.79
N ARG A 58 0.20 -15.49 5.99
CA ARG A 58 -0.32 -14.93 7.24
C ARG A 58 -0.06 -13.44 7.40
N LEU A 59 1.03 -12.90 6.87
CA LEU A 59 1.28 -11.47 6.90
C LEU A 59 0.22 -10.72 6.08
N VAL A 60 -0.14 -11.25 4.92
CA VAL A 60 -1.07 -10.61 3.97
C VAL A 60 -2.50 -10.53 4.49
N THR A 61 -2.94 -11.42 5.38
CA THR A 61 -4.27 -11.30 6.02
C THR A 61 -4.43 -10.02 6.85
N HIS A 62 -3.31 -9.38 7.23
CA HIS A 62 -3.28 -8.12 7.97
C HIS A 62 -3.16 -6.88 7.07
N ILE A 63 -3.30 -7.01 5.74
CA ILE A 63 -3.07 -5.93 4.78
C ILE A 63 -3.97 -4.69 4.99
N THR A 64 -5.14 -4.85 5.60
CA THR A 64 -6.08 -3.77 5.90
C THR A 64 -5.82 -3.09 7.25
N GLU A 65 -4.91 -3.64 8.07
CA GLU A 65 -4.63 -3.15 9.42
C GLU A 65 -3.47 -2.14 9.43
N PRO A 66 -3.71 -0.85 9.76
CA PRO A 66 -2.67 0.18 9.68
C PRO A 66 -1.44 -0.08 10.55
N ARG A 67 -1.62 -0.76 11.69
CA ARG A 67 -0.54 -1.12 12.62
C ARG A 67 0.47 -2.12 12.03
N TRP A 68 0.12 -2.83 10.96
CA TRP A 68 1.01 -3.78 10.30
C TRP A 68 1.86 -3.15 9.20
N ARG A 69 1.58 -1.89 8.84
CA ARG A 69 2.27 -1.19 7.75
C ARG A 69 3.79 -1.28 7.87
N GLU A 70 4.34 -1.01 9.05
CA GLU A 70 5.79 -1.02 9.24
C GLU A 70 6.37 -2.44 9.12
N ILE A 71 5.62 -3.46 9.55
CA ILE A 71 6.02 -4.87 9.42
C ILE A 71 6.10 -5.27 7.94
N PHE A 72 5.16 -4.82 7.09
CA PHE A 72 5.25 -5.04 5.64
C PHE A 72 6.49 -4.39 5.04
N LEU A 73 6.75 -3.11 5.36
CA LEU A 73 7.90 -2.37 4.83
C LEU A 73 9.23 -3.03 5.24
N LEU A 74 9.36 -3.38 6.52
CA LEU A 74 10.53 -4.05 7.06
C LEU A 74 10.70 -5.45 6.47
N THR A 75 9.61 -6.20 6.27
CA THR A 75 9.65 -7.53 5.63
C THR A 75 10.16 -7.42 4.20
N VAL A 76 9.59 -6.52 3.39
CA VAL A 76 10.04 -6.26 2.01
C VAL A 76 11.53 -5.90 1.96
N ALA A 77 11.98 -5.03 2.88
CA ALA A 77 13.38 -4.62 2.96
C ALA A 77 14.36 -5.75 3.34
N MET A 78 13.88 -6.80 4.03
CA MET A 78 14.69 -7.93 4.48
C MET A 78 14.69 -9.12 3.52
N LEU A 79 13.70 -9.21 2.64
CA LEU A 79 13.58 -10.29 1.67
C LEU A 79 14.63 -10.17 0.55
N ARG A 80 15.10 -11.31 0.04
CA ARG A 80 15.98 -11.34 -1.16
C ARG A 80 15.22 -10.92 -2.43
N SER A 81 13.94 -11.29 -2.51
CA SER A 81 12.99 -10.82 -3.50
C SER A 81 11.63 -10.68 -2.82
N ALA A 82 10.93 -9.58 -3.11
CA ALA A 82 9.59 -9.31 -2.60
C ALA A 82 8.48 -9.76 -3.56
N ASP A 83 8.82 -10.33 -4.73
CA ASP A 83 7.87 -10.63 -5.81
C ASP A 83 6.70 -11.49 -5.33
N PHE A 84 7.00 -12.53 -4.54
CA PHE A 84 5.99 -13.43 -3.99
C PHE A 84 5.08 -12.71 -2.99
N LEU A 85 5.63 -11.87 -2.12
CA LEU A 85 4.85 -11.08 -1.16
C LEU A 85 3.94 -10.08 -1.90
N VAL A 86 4.46 -9.37 -2.91
CA VAL A 86 3.68 -8.43 -3.73
C VAL A 86 2.57 -9.16 -4.49
N LEU A 87 2.82 -10.36 -4.99
CA LEU A 87 1.80 -11.19 -5.64
C LEU A 87 0.68 -11.57 -4.67
N LEU A 88 1.02 -12.03 -3.46
CA LEU A 88 0.02 -12.34 -2.42
C LEU A 88 -0.78 -11.08 -2.03
N MET A 89 -0.11 -9.95 -1.84
CA MET A 89 -0.78 -8.67 -1.54
C MET A 89 -1.78 -8.29 -2.63
N LYS A 90 -1.40 -8.42 -3.91
CA LYS A 90 -2.28 -8.18 -5.05
C LYS A 90 -3.50 -9.11 -5.00
N GLN A 91 -3.29 -10.41 -4.81
CA GLN A 91 -4.38 -11.38 -4.74
C GLN A 91 -5.37 -11.06 -3.60
N GLU A 92 -4.86 -10.69 -2.43
CA GLU A 92 -5.70 -10.32 -1.30
C GLU A 92 -6.48 -9.02 -1.56
N VAL A 93 -5.84 -8.00 -2.15
CA VAL A 93 -6.54 -6.76 -2.55
C VAL A 93 -7.62 -7.06 -3.59
N GLU A 94 -7.36 -7.94 -4.55
CA GLU A 94 -8.33 -8.36 -5.56
C GLU A 94 -9.51 -9.12 -4.90
N ALA A 95 -9.23 -10.00 -3.94
CA ALA A 95 -10.25 -10.73 -3.18
C ALA A 95 -11.09 -9.80 -2.28
N LEU A 96 -10.47 -8.81 -1.64
CA LEU A 96 -11.16 -7.76 -0.88
C LEU A 96 -12.03 -6.91 -1.79
N ALA A 97 -11.50 -6.51 -2.95
CA ALA A 97 -12.27 -5.74 -3.93
C ALA A 97 -13.45 -6.54 -4.48
N ALA A 98 -13.30 -7.86 -4.67
CA ALA A 98 -14.34 -8.76 -5.18
C ALA A 98 -15.60 -8.82 -4.32
N GLN A 99 -15.49 -8.48 -3.04
CA GLN A 99 -16.61 -8.45 -2.11
C GLN A 99 -17.54 -7.26 -2.34
N ASP A 100 -17.07 -6.21 -3.03
CA ASP A 100 -17.85 -5.04 -3.37
C ASP A 100 -18.12 -4.99 -4.90
N PRO A 101 -19.35 -5.28 -5.35
CA PRO A 101 -19.71 -5.23 -6.77
C PRO A 101 -19.52 -3.85 -7.40
N TYR A 102 -19.66 -2.77 -6.62
CA TYR A 102 -19.40 -1.41 -7.09
C TYR A 102 -17.91 -1.21 -7.32
N LEU A 103 -17.06 -1.62 -6.35
CA LEU A 103 -15.61 -1.52 -6.47
C LEU A 103 -15.06 -2.39 -7.60
N GLN A 104 -15.59 -3.61 -7.80
CA GLN A 104 -15.22 -4.46 -8.93
C GLN A 104 -15.57 -3.83 -10.28
N LYS A 105 -16.79 -3.30 -10.44
CA LYS A 105 -17.18 -2.57 -11.64
C LYS A 105 -16.31 -1.33 -11.85
N PHE A 106 -16.00 -0.62 -10.77
CA PHE A 106 -15.12 0.54 -10.76
C PHE A 106 -13.70 0.19 -11.24
N LEU A 107 -13.13 -0.95 -10.85
CA LEU A 107 -11.78 -1.36 -11.26
C LEU A 107 -11.75 -1.97 -12.67
N THR A 108 -12.85 -2.60 -13.10
CA THR A 108 -12.95 -3.25 -14.41
C THR A 108 -13.18 -2.25 -15.55
N CYS A 109 -13.95 -1.19 -15.31
CA CYS A 109 -14.28 -0.19 -16.34
C CYS A 109 -13.04 0.57 -16.89
N PRO A 110 -12.12 1.11 -16.04
CA PRO A 110 -10.89 1.76 -16.49
C PRO A 110 -9.90 0.79 -17.15
N SER A 111 -9.82 -0.46 -16.67
CA SER A 111 -8.91 -1.45 -17.24
C SER A 111 -9.31 -1.84 -18.67
N GLN A 112 -10.61 -2.01 -18.94
CA GLN A 112 -11.13 -2.24 -20.30
C GLN A 112 -10.88 -1.06 -21.24
N LYS A 113 -11.10 0.18 -20.78
CA LYS A 113 -10.86 1.39 -21.58
C LYS A 113 -9.37 1.64 -21.86
N SER A 114 -8.51 1.30 -20.90
CA SER A 114 -7.06 1.51 -21.02
C SER A 114 -6.41 0.66 -22.10
N LEU A 115 -6.98 -0.51 -22.43
CA LEU A 115 -6.49 -1.41 -23.48
C LEU A 115 -6.58 -0.82 -24.89
N ALA A 116 -7.48 0.14 -25.11
CA ALA A 116 -7.63 0.83 -26.39
C ALA A 116 -6.73 2.07 -26.52
N ALA A 117 -5.94 2.38 -25.49
CA ALA A 117 -5.16 3.61 -25.42
C ALA A 117 -3.64 3.36 -25.57
N PRO A 118 -2.88 4.37 -26.02
CA PRO A 118 -1.42 4.26 -26.19
C PRO A 118 -0.69 3.98 -24.87
N GLU A 119 -1.20 4.51 -23.75
CA GLU A 119 -0.61 4.34 -22.41
C GLU A 119 -1.63 3.84 -21.38
N PRO A 120 -1.88 2.52 -21.33
CA PRO A 120 -2.89 1.94 -20.45
C PRO A 120 -2.60 2.17 -18.95
N ALA A 121 -1.33 2.29 -18.58
CA ALA A 121 -0.91 2.54 -17.20
C ALA A 121 -1.24 3.96 -16.74
N ALA A 122 -1.00 4.97 -17.58
CA ALA A 122 -1.28 6.37 -17.27
C ALA A 122 -2.77 6.62 -17.08
N ILE A 123 -3.61 6.04 -17.94
CA ILE A 123 -5.07 6.15 -17.83
C ILE A 123 -5.59 5.50 -16.55
N ARG A 124 -5.11 4.30 -16.21
CA ARG A 124 -5.50 3.63 -14.96
C ARG A 124 -5.07 4.45 -13.73
N ALA A 125 -3.86 4.99 -13.73
CA ALA A 125 -3.37 5.85 -12.65
C ALA A 125 -4.21 7.12 -12.51
N PHE A 126 -4.59 7.74 -13.63
CA PHE A 126 -5.46 8.92 -13.65
C PHE A 126 -6.84 8.63 -13.04
N TYR A 127 -7.51 7.55 -13.45
CA TYR A 127 -8.80 7.17 -12.88
C TYR A 127 -8.72 6.81 -11.40
N LEU A 128 -7.64 6.16 -10.97
CA LEU A 128 -7.40 5.88 -9.55
C LEU A 128 -7.14 7.16 -8.73
N ALA A 129 -6.47 8.16 -9.30
CA ALA A 129 -6.27 9.45 -8.66
C ALA A 129 -7.61 10.18 -8.45
N LEU A 130 -8.49 10.17 -9.47
CA LEU A 130 -9.85 10.72 -9.38
C LEU A 130 -10.73 9.98 -8.35
N ALA A 131 -10.58 8.66 -8.22
CA ALA A 131 -11.29 7.87 -7.22
C ALA A 131 -11.01 8.36 -5.78
N ARG A 132 -9.80 8.89 -5.54
CA ARG A 132 -9.36 9.38 -4.24
C ARG A 132 -9.89 10.77 -3.90
N THR A 133 -10.53 11.46 -4.85
CA THR A 133 -11.17 12.76 -4.64
C THR A 133 -12.67 12.61 -4.44
N PRO A 134 -13.19 12.72 -3.19
CA PRO A 134 -14.57 12.36 -2.85
C PRO A 134 -15.65 13.20 -3.53
N HIS A 135 -15.31 14.40 -4.04
CA HIS A 135 -16.23 15.28 -4.75
C HIS A 135 -16.44 14.88 -6.23
N LEU A 136 -15.57 14.02 -6.78
CA LEU A 136 -15.61 13.60 -8.19
C LEU A 136 -16.17 12.18 -8.38
N THR A 137 -16.39 11.45 -7.28
CA THR A 137 -16.94 10.08 -7.26
C THR A 137 -18.29 9.92 -7.98
N PRO A 138 -19.27 10.86 -7.88
CA PRO A 138 -20.55 10.74 -8.59
C PRO A 138 -20.41 10.82 -10.12
N TYR A 139 -19.51 11.68 -10.61
CA TYR A 139 -19.23 11.84 -12.04
C TYR A 139 -18.56 10.61 -12.66
N PHE A 140 -17.79 9.87 -11.86
CA PHE A 140 -17.16 8.62 -12.30
C PHE A 140 -18.18 7.52 -12.59
N ALA A 141 -19.16 7.32 -11.70
CA ALA A 141 -20.20 6.30 -11.90
C ALA A 141 -20.95 6.56 -13.23
N LEU A 142 -21.23 7.82 -13.53
CA LEU A 142 -21.85 8.24 -14.80
C LEU A 142 -20.92 7.94 -15.99
N ALA A 143 -19.64 8.28 -15.92
CA ALA A 143 -18.67 8.01 -17.00
C ALA A 143 -18.43 6.51 -17.25
N CYS A 144 -18.64 5.63 -16.27
CA CYS A 144 -18.59 4.18 -16.46
C CYS A 144 -19.91 3.58 -16.97
N ILE A 145 -21.06 4.22 -16.70
CA ILE A 145 -22.38 3.77 -17.20
C ILE A 145 -22.63 4.21 -18.64
N PHE A 146 -22.19 5.42 -19.03
CA PHE A 146 -22.50 6.01 -20.35
C PHE A 146 -21.47 5.74 -21.44
N ALA A 147 -20.41 4.98 -21.15
CA ALA A 147 -19.31 4.76 -22.08
C ALA A 147 -19.57 3.69 -23.14
N GLN A 148 -20.76 3.72 -23.75
CA GLN A 148 -20.98 3.05 -25.02
C GLN A 148 -20.68 3.96 -26.21
N ASP A 149 -20.62 5.29 -26.01
CA ASP A 149 -20.26 6.21 -27.07
C ASP A 149 -19.31 7.31 -26.62
N ILE A 150 -18.49 7.70 -27.57
CA ILE A 150 -17.46 8.72 -27.58
C ILE A 150 -18.00 10.04 -27.01
N PHE A 151 -17.89 10.22 -25.69
CA PHE A 151 -18.16 11.51 -25.04
C PHE A 151 -17.37 11.65 -23.73
N LEU A 152 -16.08 11.28 -23.77
CA LEU A 152 -15.18 11.52 -22.65
C LEU A 152 -14.33 12.78 -22.84
N ASP A 153 -14.05 13.26 -24.06
CA ASP A 153 -13.13 14.38 -24.26
C ASP A 153 -13.62 15.69 -23.60
N ALA A 154 -14.89 16.07 -23.77
CA ALA A 154 -15.41 17.32 -23.19
C ALA A 154 -15.59 17.27 -21.66
N ALA A 155 -15.91 16.08 -21.11
CA ALA A 155 -16.03 15.90 -19.67
C ALA A 155 -14.64 15.82 -19.01
N LEU A 156 -13.68 15.17 -19.68
CA LEU A 156 -12.29 15.05 -19.26
C LEU A 156 -11.58 16.41 -19.31
N ASP A 157 -11.82 17.24 -20.34
CA ASP A 157 -11.25 18.59 -20.44
C ASP A 157 -11.73 19.50 -19.29
N ASN A 158 -13.02 19.44 -18.97
CA ASN A 158 -13.56 20.17 -17.82
C ASN A 158 -13.02 19.63 -16.48
N LEU A 159 -12.90 18.31 -16.32
CA LEU A 159 -12.31 17.68 -15.14
C LEU A 159 -10.81 17.97 -15.00
N VAL A 160 -10.06 18.05 -16.10
CA VAL A 160 -8.64 18.41 -16.11
C VAL A 160 -8.48 19.89 -15.73
N MET A 161 -9.38 20.77 -16.15
CA MET A 161 -9.39 22.17 -15.73
C MET A 161 -9.74 22.33 -14.24
N GLU A 162 -10.68 21.56 -13.72
CA GLU A 162 -11.08 21.55 -12.30
C GLU A 162 -10.01 20.89 -11.40
N CYS A 163 -9.32 19.86 -11.93
CA CYS A 163 -8.14 19.28 -11.27
C CYS A 163 -6.95 20.23 -11.28
N LYS A 164 -6.74 21.05 -12.33
CA LYS A 164 -5.67 22.06 -12.37
C LYS A 164 -5.83 23.12 -11.27
N SER A 165 -7.06 23.53 -10.93
CA SER A 165 -7.30 24.42 -9.80
C SER A 165 -7.06 23.74 -8.45
N ASN A 166 -7.45 22.47 -8.30
CA ASN A 166 -7.32 21.76 -7.02
C ASN A 166 -5.91 21.18 -6.75
N PHE A 167 -5.11 20.86 -7.79
CA PHE A 167 -3.74 20.38 -7.62
C PHE A 167 -2.79 21.46 -7.08
N ALA A 168 -3.06 22.74 -7.37
CA ALA A 168 -2.30 23.87 -6.81
C ALA A 168 -2.49 23.96 -5.28
N ASP A 169 -3.71 23.70 -4.80
CA ASP A 169 -4.06 23.80 -3.39
C ASP A 169 -3.63 22.58 -2.56
N VAL A 170 -3.51 21.39 -3.17
CA VAL A 170 -3.10 20.15 -2.46
C VAL A 170 -1.58 20.03 -2.31
N TYR A 171 -0.78 20.65 -3.19
CA TYR A 171 0.69 20.56 -3.15
C TYR A 171 1.44 21.88 -3.00
N GLY A 172 0.75 23.03 -2.90
CA GLY A 172 1.41 24.31 -2.63
C GLY A 172 2.51 24.67 -3.64
N CYS A 173 2.29 24.42 -4.94
CA CYS A 173 3.24 24.77 -5.99
C CYS A 173 3.09 26.23 -6.41
N ASN A 174 3.58 27.16 -5.58
CA ASN A 174 3.73 28.57 -5.94
C ASN A 174 4.98 28.81 -6.80
N GLU A 175 5.05 28.22 -8.01
CA GLU A 175 5.74 28.79 -9.19
C GLU A 175 5.79 27.81 -10.37
N VAL A 176 5.17 28.22 -11.48
CA VAL A 176 4.83 27.46 -12.70
C VAL A 176 6.04 26.91 -13.48
N LYS A 177 7.29 27.20 -13.10
CA LYS A 177 8.48 26.82 -13.89
C LYS A 177 9.28 25.63 -13.37
N ASN A 178 8.96 25.09 -12.19
CA ASN A 178 9.72 23.98 -11.61
C ASN A 178 8.99 22.62 -11.62
N CYS A 179 7.72 22.58 -12.05
CA CYS A 179 6.91 21.36 -12.03
C CYS A 179 7.39 20.30 -13.04
N ASP A 180 7.93 20.72 -14.19
CA ASP A 180 8.37 19.79 -15.25
C ASP A 180 9.61 18.97 -14.86
N ARG A 181 10.50 19.51 -14.02
CA ARG A 181 11.66 18.75 -13.53
C ARG A 181 11.33 17.80 -12.38
N GLN A 182 10.31 18.12 -11.58
CA GLN A 182 9.91 17.27 -10.44
C GLN A 182 9.11 16.04 -10.92
N ALA A 183 8.28 16.20 -11.96
CA ALA A 183 7.54 15.10 -12.57
C ALA A 183 8.48 14.04 -13.17
N SER A 184 9.54 14.47 -13.87
CA SER A 184 10.53 13.55 -14.46
C SER A 184 11.31 12.74 -13.42
N LYS A 185 11.57 13.29 -12.22
CA LYS A 185 12.25 12.56 -11.14
C LYS A 185 11.33 11.56 -10.39
N HIS A 186 10.04 11.86 -10.29
CA HIS A 186 9.10 10.93 -9.63
C HIS A 186 8.64 9.78 -10.53
N SER A 187 8.62 9.95 -11.86
CA SER A 187 8.29 8.85 -12.79
C SER A 187 9.28 7.69 -12.75
N VAL A 188 10.54 7.91 -12.36
CA VAL A 188 11.54 6.82 -12.23
C VAL A 188 11.41 6.07 -10.91
N SER A 189 10.87 6.69 -9.86
CA SER A 189 10.76 6.06 -8.53
C SER A 189 9.52 5.17 -8.35
N LEU A 190 8.59 5.17 -9.33
CA LEU A 190 7.35 4.39 -9.30
C LEU A 190 7.39 3.16 -10.22
N ALA A 191 8.55 2.86 -10.81
CA ALA A 191 8.79 1.70 -11.66
C ALA A 191 9.64 0.59 -11.00
N LEU A 192 9.82 0.65 -9.67
CA LEU A 192 10.30 -0.43 -8.81
C LEU A 192 9.25 -0.68 -7.73
#